data_AF-A0A2H9TEX3-F1
#
_entry.id   AF-A0A2H9TEX3-F1
#
_cell.length_a   1.000
_cell.length_b   1.000
_cell.length_c   1.000
_cell.angle_alpha   90.00
_cell.angle_beta   90.00
_cell.angle_gamma   90.00
#
_symmetry.space_group_name_H-M   'P 1'
#
loop_
_entity.id
_entity.type
_entity.pdbx_description
1 polymer ?
#
loop_
_entity_poly.entity_id
_entity_poly.type
_entity_poly.pdbx_seq_one_letter_code
_entity_poly.pdbx_strand_id
1 'polypeptide(L)'
;MIDYKYKGIKFPPLTDKEIEERVSETEEEMREVLKWKKEEEDRIVNGKTPQAKSAAKRAIPKVVRRIDTVNGNLIYWKLRKEGKSHFYANIERAEFWDSLKNKTKED
;
A
#
# COMPACT_ATOMS: atom_id res chain seq x y z
N MET A 1 37.58 -25.92 3.82
CA MET A 1 37.11 -24.72 3.07
C MET A 1 35.73 -25.04 2.54
N ILE A 2 34.69 -24.31 2.96
CA ILE A 2 33.32 -24.55 2.47
C ILE A 2 33.20 -23.86 1.11
N ASP A 3 33.06 -24.66 0.07
CA ASP A 3 32.90 -24.23 -1.32
C ASP A 3 31.49 -23.64 -1.51
N TYR A 4 31.34 -22.33 -1.31
CA TYR A 4 30.08 -21.62 -1.54
C TYR A 4 29.85 -21.45 -3.06
N LYS A 5 29.47 -22.53 -3.74
CA LYS A 5 29.02 -22.47 -5.13
C LYS A 5 27.70 -21.69 -5.21
N TYR A 6 27.74 -20.53 -5.88
CA TYR A 6 26.55 -19.75 -6.20
C TYR A 6 25.55 -20.62 -6.98
N LYS A 7 24.36 -20.84 -6.43
CA LYS A 7 23.32 -21.72 -6.99
C LYS A 7 22.42 -21.03 -8.04
N GLY A 8 22.80 -19.83 -8.49
CA GLY A 8 21.96 -19.03 -9.38
C GLY A 8 20.85 -18.28 -8.64
N ILE A 9 20.03 -17.55 -9.41
CA ILE A 9 18.90 -16.79 -8.90
C ILE A 9 17.74 -17.76 -8.65
N LYS A 10 17.19 -17.78 -7.42
CA LYS A 10 16.09 -18.69 -7.04
C LYS A 10 14.74 -18.32 -7.68
N PHE A 11 14.53 -17.03 -7.97
CA PHE A 11 13.31 -16.52 -8.60
C PHE A 11 13.68 -15.53 -9.69
N PRO A 12 13.28 -15.76 -10.95
CA PRO A 12 13.56 -14.81 -12.01
C PRO A 12 12.92 -13.46 -11.69
N PRO A 13 13.51 -12.35 -12.17
CA PRO A 13 12.85 -11.06 -12.08
C PRO A 13 11.51 -11.12 -12.81
N LEU A 14 10.52 -10.40 -12.27
CA LEU A 14 9.21 -10.27 -12.90
C LEU A 14 9.34 -9.72 -14.32
N THR A 15 8.52 -10.26 -15.21
CA THR A 15 8.31 -9.74 -16.57
C THR A 15 7.50 -8.45 -16.54
N ASP A 16 7.57 -7.68 -17.63
CA ASP A 16 6.83 -6.42 -17.73
C ASP A 16 5.32 -6.63 -17.61
N LYS A 17 4.79 -7.74 -18.15
CA LYS A 17 3.38 -8.10 -18.02
C LYS A 17 2.97 -8.35 -16.57
N GLU A 18 3.80 -9.08 -15.81
CA GLU A 18 3.55 -9.29 -14.38
C GLU A 18 3.63 -7.99 -13.59
N ILE A 19 4.54 -7.07 -13.96
CA ILE A 19 4.61 -5.74 -13.33
C ILE A 19 3.33 -4.94 -13.62
N GLU A 20 2.83 -4.96 -14.85
CA GLU A 20 1.58 -4.29 -15.20
C GLU A 20 0.37 -4.88 -14.47
N GLU A 21 0.29 -6.20 -14.37
CA GLU A 21 -0.75 -6.89 -13.60
C GLU A 21 -0.73 -6.44 -12.14
N ARG A 22 0.47 -6.38 -11.52
CA ARG A 22 0.64 -5.88 -10.15
C ARG A 22 0.20 -4.42 -9.98
N VAL A 23 0.46 -3.56 -10.98
CA VAL A 23 -0.03 -2.18 -10.95
C VAL A 23 -1.56 -2.18 -10.93
N SER A 24 -2.20 -2.93 -11.84
CA SER A 24 -3.66 -2.99 -11.92
C SER A 24 -4.31 -3.56 -10.65
N GLU A 25 -3.77 -4.65 -10.09
CA GLU A 25 -4.23 -5.23 -8.81
C GLU A 25 -4.17 -4.19 -7.68
N THR A 26 -3.06 -3.43 -7.61
CA THR A 26 -2.88 -2.42 -6.56
C THR A 26 -3.80 -1.22 -6.76
N GLU A 27 -4.10 -0.84 -8.00
CA GLU A 27 -5.07 0.22 -8.32
C GLU A 27 -6.50 -0.19 -7.98
N GLU A 28 -6.86 -1.45 -8.24
CA GLU A 28 -8.15 -2.02 -7.85
C GLU A 28 -8.29 -2.06 -6.33
N GLU A 29 -7.26 -2.53 -5.62
CA GLU A 29 -7.23 -2.51 -4.15
C GLU A 29 -7.43 -1.09 -3.61
N MET A 30 -6.79 -0.08 -4.22
CA MET A 30 -6.99 1.31 -3.81
C MET A 30 -8.45 1.75 -3.98
N ARG A 31 -9.11 1.37 -5.08
CA ARG A 31 -10.53 1.71 -5.29
C ARG A 31 -11.42 1.08 -4.22
N GLU A 32 -11.17 -0.18 -3.87
CA GLU A 32 -11.91 -0.88 -2.81
C GLU A 32 -11.72 -0.22 -1.45
N VAL A 33 -10.48 0.14 -1.09
CA VAL A 33 -10.18 0.77 0.19
C VAL A 33 -10.80 2.18 0.27
N LEU A 34 -10.79 2.95 -0.82
CA LEU A 34 -11.47 4.25 -0.88
C LEU A 34 -12.99 4.11 -0.76
N LYS A 35 -13.57 3.07 -1.37
CA LYS A 35 -14.99 2.75 -1.19
C LYS A 35 -15.28 2.40 0.27
N TRP A 36 -14.46 1.55 0.89
CA TRP A 36 -14.59 1.20 2.30
C TRP A 36 -14.53 2.44 3.21
N LYS A 37 -13.62 3.37 2.94
CA LYS A 37 -13.54 4.65 3.68
C LYS A 37 -14.88 5.40 3.62
N LYS A 38 -15.44 5.57 2.42
CA LYS A 38 -16.73 6.27 2.24
C LYS A 38 -17.87 5.57 2.98
N GLU A 39 -17.93 4.24 2.91
CA GLU A 39 -18.95 3.47 3.62
C GLU A 39 -18.85 3.65 5.15
N GLU A 40 -17.64 3.71 5.70
CA GLU A 40 -17.46 3.97 7.14
C GLU A 40 -17.80 5.43 7.50
N GLU A 41 -17.46 6.41 6.66
CA GLU A 41 -17.87 7.81 6.84
C GLU A 41 -19.40 7.95 6.86
N ASP A 42 -20.09 7.29 5.93
CA ASP A 42 -21.55 7.25 5.87
C ASP A 42 -22.15 6.57 7.12
N ARG A 43 -21.53 5.50 7.63
CA ARG A 43 -21.97 4.84 8.87
C ARG A 43 -21.80 5.73 10.11
N ILE A 44 -20.83 6.63 10.14
CA ILE A 44 -20.68 7.59 11.25
C ILE A 44 -21.87 8.54 11.28
N VAL A 45 -22.31 9.04 10.12
CA VAL A 45 -23.42 9.99 10.02
C VAL A 45 -24.76 9.27 10.21
N ASN A 46 -25.00 8.23 9.41
CA ASN A 46 -26.31 7.58 9.25
C ASN A 46 -26.48 6.28 10.06
N GLY A 47 -25.47 5.88 10.84
CA GLY A 47 -25.52 4.63 11.61
C GLY A 47 -26.71 4.57 12.56
N LYS A 48 -27.46 3.47 12.53
CA LYS A 48 -28.69 3.28 13.33
C LYS A 48 -28.45 3.30 14.84
N THR A 49 -27.28 2.84 15.30
CA THR A 49 -26.98 2.73 16.73
C THR A 49 -25.70 3.49 17.10
N PRO A 50 -25.59 4.02 18.33
CA PRO A 50 -24.36 4.64 18.83
C PRO A 50 -23.14 3.70 18.74
N GLN A 51 -23.35 2.40 18.94
CA GLN A 51 -22.31 1.38 18.85
C GLN A 51 -21.78 1.27 17.41
N ALA A 52 -22.67 1.27 16.41
CA ALA A 52 -22.28 1.24 15.00
C ALA A 52 -21.48 2.49 14.61
N LYS A 53 -21.92 3.67 15.05
CA LYS A 53 -21.17 4.93 14.82
C LYS A 53 -19.80 4.91 15.49
N SER A 54 -19.73 4.40 16.72
CA SER A 54 -18.47 4.26 17.47
C SER A 54 -17.50 3.26 16.81
N ALA A 55 -18.02 2.15 16.29
CA ALA A 55 -17.23 1.17 15.55
C ALA A 55 -16.67 1.76 14.25
N ALA A 56 -17.50 2.47 13.48
CA ALA A 56 -17.07 3.15 12.25
C ALA A 56 -15.98 4.19 12.52
N LYS A 57 -16.13 5.02 13.59
CA LYS A 57 -15.07 5.95 14.03
C LYS A 57 -13.73 5.26 14.32
N ARG A 58 -13.75 4.07 14.94
CA ARG A 58 -12.53 3.28 15.19
C ARG A 58 -11.99 2.59 13.94
N ALA A 59 -12.82 2.35 12.94
CA ALA A 59 -12.41 1.77 11.66
C ALA A 59 -11.66 2.78 10.79
N ILE A 60 -12.07 4.06 10.78
CA ILE A 60 -11.47 5.10 9.94
C ILE A 60 -9.94 5.16 10.02
N PRO A 61 -9.29 5.23 11.20
CA PRO A 61 -7.83 5.23 11.28
C PRO A 61 -7.17 3.98 10.68
N LYS A 62 -7.84 2.82 10.72
CA LYS A 62 -7.35 1.58 10.12
C LYS A 62 -7.44 1.62 8.60
N VAL A 63 -8.54 2.16 8.08
CA VAL A 63 -8.73 2.35 6.63
C VAL A 63 -7.70 3.36 6.11
N VAL A 64 -7.46 4.46 6.81
CA VAL A 64 -6.41 5.44 6.45
C VAL A 64 -5.04 4.79 6.37
N ARG A 65 -4.64 4.00 7.38
CA ARG A 65 -3.36 3.25 7.33
C ARG A 65 -3.30 2.27 6.16
N ARG A 66 -4.44 1.68 5.77
CA ARG A 66 -4.50 0.81 4.59
C ARG A 66 -4.33 1.62 3.31
N ILE A 67 -4.97 2.78 3.18
CA ILE A 67 -4.77 3.72 2.05
C ILE A 67 -3.28 4.06 1.92
N ASP A 68 -2.62 4.40 3.02
CA ASP A 68 -1.19 4.70 3.03
C ASP A 68 -0.35 3.50 2.56
N THR A 69 -0.68 2.30 3.02
CA THR A 69 -0.01 1.07 2.60
C THR A 69 -0.13 0.84 1.09
N VAL A 70 -1.34 0.99 0.55
CA VAL A 70 -1.61 0.77 -0.87
C VAL A 70 -0.97 1.88 -1.71
N ASN A 71 -0.96 3.12 -1.25
CA ASN A 71 -0.23 4.23 -1.90
C ASN A 71 1.27 3.93 -2.02
N GLY A 72 1.90 3.46 -0.94
CA GLY A 72 3.31 3.06 -0.98
C GLY A 72 3.59 1.94 -1.98
N ASN A 73 2.66 0.97 -2.09
CA ASN A 73 2.76 -0.09 -3.09
C ASN A 73 2.53 0.43 -4.52
N LEU A 74 1.59 1.37 -4.73
CA LEU A 74 1.37 2.01 -6.02
C LEU A 74 2.61 2.77 -6.49
N ILE A 75 3.25 3.54 -5.61
CA ILE A 75 4.51 4.24 -5.92
C ILE A 75 5.55 3.22 -6.40
N TYR A 76 5.74 2.15 -5.62
CA TYR A 76 6.69 1.10 -5.96
C TYR A 76 6.39 0.47 -7.33
N TRP A 77 5.15 0.04 -7.59
CA TRP A 77 4.80 -0.65 -8.84
C TRP A 77 4.82 0.28 -10.06
N LYS A 78 4.44 1.56 -9.90
CA LYS A 78 4.57 2.56 -10.98
C LYS A 78 6.03 2.78 -11.37
N LEU A 79 6.92 2.95 -10.40
CA LEU A 79 8.36 3.07 -10.66
C LEU A 79 8.92 1.81 -11.33
N ARG A 80 8.47 0.62 -10.92
CA ARG A 80 8.83 -0.64 -11.59
C ARG A 80 8.34 -0.68 -13.04
N LYS A 81 7.12 -0.22 -13.31
CA LYS A 81 6.56 -0.11 -14.66
C LYS A 81 7.32 0.90 -15.53
N GLU A 82 7.83 1.97 -14.94
CA GLU A 82 8.70 2.96 -15.60
C GLU A 82 10.13 2.44 -15.86
N GLY A 83 10.44 1.20 -15.50
CA GLY A 83 11.75 0.59 -15.71
C GLY A 83 12.78 0.92 -14.62
N LYS A 84 12.39 1.52 -13.50
CA LYS A 84 13.28 1.72 -12.37
C LYS A 84 13.63 0.39 -11.70
N SER A 85 14.82 0.33 -11.11
CA SER A 85 15.26 -0.87 -10.40
C SER A 85 14.42 -1.14 -9.16
N HIS A 86 14.37 -2.41 -8.73
CA HIS A 86 13.73 -2.80 -7.47
C HIS A 86 14.27 -2.01 -6.26
N PHE A 87 15.58 -1.75 -6.25
CA PHE A 87 16.23 -0.99 -5.21
C PHE A 87 15.73 0.46 -5.15
N TYR A 88 15.72 1.15 -6.31
CA TYR A 88 15.23 2.52 -6.41
C TYR A 88 13.77 2.63 -5.95
N ALA A 89 12.89 1.77 -6.47
CA ALA A 89 11.48 1.78 -6.12
C ALA A 89 11.25 1.52 -4.62
N ASN A 90 12.11 0.74 -3.95
CA ASN A 90 12.04 0.52 -2.52
C ASN A 90 12.47 1.75 -1.70
N ILE A 91 13.47 2.50 -2.16
CA ILE A 91 13.89 3.75 -1.49
C ILE A 91 12.73 4.73 -1.50
N GLU A 92 12.15 4.99 -2.67
CA GLU A 92 11.02 5.92 -2.83
C GLU A 92 9.81 5.50 -1.97
N ARG A 93 9.52 4.20 -1.93
CA ARG A 93 8.50 3.66 -1.04
C ARG A 93 8.85 3.95 0.43
N ALA A 94 10.08 3.71 0.86
CA ALA A 94 10.52 3.96 2.24
C ALA A 94 10.46 5.45 2.61
N GLU A 95 10.89 6.34 1.70
CA GLU A 95 10.79 7.79 1.87
C GLU A 95 9.35 8.25 2.03
N PHE A 96 8.42 7.67 1.25
CA PHE A 96 6.99 7.90 1.44
C PHE A 96 6.54 7.50 2.85
N TRP A 97 6.91 6.30 3.33
CA TRP A 97 6.57 5.86 4.69
C TRP A 97 7.14 6.77 5.78
N ASP A 98 8.37 7.23 5.61
CA ASP A 98 9.00 8.12 6.58
C ASP A 98 8.37 9.52 6.57
N SER A 99 7.92 10.00 5.41
CA SER A 99 7.15 11.25 5.30
C SER A 99 5.84 11.19 6.11
N LEU A 100 5.17 10.03 6.12
CA LEU A 100 3.93 9.82 6.88
C LEU A 100 4.19 9.80 8.40
N LYS A 101 5.27 9.14 8.83
CA LYS A 101 5.68 9.09 10.25
C LYS A 101 6.07 10.47 10.79
N ASN A 102 6.70 11.30 9.96
CA ASN A 102 7.13 12.63 10.38
C ASN A 102 5.93 13.58 10.47
N LYS A 103 4.95 13.49 9.55
CA LYS A 103 3.67 14.22 9.68
C LYS A 103 2.93 13.89 10.98
N THR A 104 2.93 12.63 11.40
CA THR A 104 2.28 12.21 12.66
C THR A 104 2.99 12.69 13.93
N LYS A 105 4.17 13.30 13.84
CA LYS A 105 4.90 13.86 15.01
C LYS A 105 4.69 15.36 15.19
N GLU A 106 4.19 16.06 14.17
CA GLU A 106 3.96 17.51 14.20
C GLU A 106 2.51 17.87 14.59
N ASP A 107 1.59 16.91 14.50
CA ASP A 107 0.19 16.98 14.96
C ASP A 107 0.01 16.42 16.39
#